data_AF-A0A1V4STJ8-F1
#
_entry.id   AF-A0A1V4STJ8-F1
#
_cell.length_a   1.000
_cell.length_b   1.000
_cell.length_c   1.000
_cell.angle_alpha   90.00
_cell.angle_beta   90.00
_cell.angle_gamma   90.00
#
_symmetry.space_group_name_H-M   'P 1'
#
loop_
_entity.id
_entity.type
_entity.pdbx_description
1 polymer ?
#
loop_
_entity_poly.entity_id
_entity_poly.type
_entity_poly.pdbx_seq_one_letter_code
_entity_poly.pdbx_strand_id
1 'polypeptide(L)'
;MNKPEYLYHYTNIDTLALILKNKTIRFNSLSNMDDLEEVKSNDMGNIGKYCFVSCWTEEEEESIPFWHIYTNKMRGIRIKLPSDMFKKYTVNNIGSLGSFKSYFKYEEILCPNYTISPSWVEILEKVEYTDDKSLLYPNILELEVDKCNIKLGELGKHKRKNWNFQKEWRYIFRILPISLREMQEENPNVHLRKLLKGEELGIDSYFLNIDDKALEKMEITLGPNTTDGDKIIVESLVNTYNPLAKVYSSNLKKIINIK
;
A
#
# COMPACT_ATOMS: atom_id res chain seq x y z
N MET A 1 13.66 14.11 -2.52
CA MET A 1 12.76 14.37 -3.66
C MET A 1 11.46 14.94 -3.12
N ASN A 2 10.78 15.80 -3.87
CA ASN A 2 9.50 16.35 -3.43
C ASN A 2 8.39 15.31 -3.66
N LYS A 3 7.50 15.16 -2.67
CA LYS A 3 6.30 14.32 -2.76
C LYS A 3 5.44 14.76 -3.97
N PRO A 4 4.99 13.85 -4.85
CA PRO A 4 4.09 14.16 -5.96
C PRO A 4 2.78 14.76 -5.45
N GLU A 5 2.14 15.63 -6.22
CA GLU A 5 0.80 16.12 -5.87
C GLU A 5 -0.26 15.03 -6.07
N TYR A 6 -0.13 14.24 -7.15
CA TYR A 6 -1.01 13.15 -7.51
C TYR A 6 -0.24 11.85 -7.72
N LEU A 7 -0.93 10.74 -7.53
CA LEU A 7 -0.47 9.39 -7.78
C LEU A 7 -1.49 8.62 -8.61
N TYR A 8 -0.99 7.60 -9.31
CA TYR A 8 -1.81 6.82 -10.25
C TYR A 8 -1.77 5.32 -9.95
N HIS A 9 -2.91 4.66 -10.01
CA HIS A 9 -3.07 3.23 -9.73
C HIS A 9 -3.85 2.54 -10.84
N TYR A 10 -3.27 1.48 -11.41
CA TYR A 10 -3.86 0.69 -12.47
C TYR A 10 -4.51 -0.54 -11.85
N THR A 11 -5.76 -0.81 -12.20
CA THR A 11 -6.51 -1.94 -11.67
C THR A 11 -7.69 -2.31 -12.57
N ASN A 12 -8.51 -3.25 -12.13
CA ASN A 12 -9.66 -3.74 -12.88
C ASN A 12 -10.96 -3.06 -12.44
N ILE A 13 -12.00 -3.14 -13.29
CA ILE A 13 -13.30 -2.50 -13.06
C ILE A 13 -14.02 -3.08 -11.83
N ASP A 14 -13.85 -4.38 -11.56
CA ASP A 14 -14.36 -5.03 -10.35
C ASP A 14 -13.74 -4.45 -9.07
N THR A 15 -12.44 -4.17 -9.08
CA THR A 15 -11.73 -3.53 -7.98
C THR A 15 -12.17 -2.09 -7.83
N LEU A 16 -12.38 -1.37 -8.93
CA LEU A 16 -12.98 -0.02 -8.88
C LEU A 16 -14.35 -0.03 -8.19
N ALA A 17 -15.21 -1.01 -8.48
CA ALA A 17 -16.51 -1.13 -7.83
C ALA A 17 -16.38 -1.29 -6.30
N LEU A 18 -15.42 -2.09 -5.83
CA LEU A 18 -15.14 -2.25 -4.40
C LEU A 18 -14.57 -0.97 -3.77
N ILE A 19 -13.64 -0.30 -4.46
CA ILE A 19 -13.06 0.97 -4.00
C ILE A 19 -14.15 2.04 -3.85
N LEU A 20 -15.00 2.21 -4.86
CA LEU A 20 -16.05 3.22 -4.85
C LEU A 20 -17.14 2.91 -3.81
N LYS A 21 -17.59 1.65 -3.74
CA LYS A 21 -18.63 1.22 -2.79
C LYS A 21 -18.18 1.38 -1.34
N ASN A 22 -16.95 0.99 -1.03
CA ASN A 22 -16.44 0.97 0.34
C ASN A 22 -15.67 2.25 0.70
N LYS A 23 -15.35 3.10 -0.28
CA LYS A 23 -14.46 4.27 -0.15
C LYS A 23 -13.11 3.93 0.50
N THR A 24 -12.55 2.77 0.17
CA THR A 24 -11.31 2.27 0.76
C THR A 24 -10.30 1.84 -0.29
N ILE A 25 -9.02 1.94 0.04
CA ILE A 25 -7.93 1.32 -0.72
C ILE A 25 -7.38 0.15 0.09
N ARG A 26 -7.16 -0.96 -0.61
CA ARG A 26 -6.56 -2.16 -0.05
C ARG A 26 -5.04 -2.00 0.05
N PHE A 27 -4.51 -2.46 1.16
CA PHE A 27 -3.10 -2.69 1.42
C PHE A 27 -2.88 -4.19 1.53
N ASN A 28 -1.92 -4.71 0.80
CA ASN A 28 -1.60 -6.13 0.78
C ASN A 28 -0.23 -6.36 1.41
N SER A 29 -0.01 -7.56 1.95
CA SER A 29 1.32 -7.97 2.40
C SER A 29 2.32 -7.94 1.24
N LEU A 30 3.59 -7.60 1.51
CA LEU A 30 4.67 -7.76 0.53
C LEU A 30 4.80 -9.21 0.01
N SER A 31 4.31 -10.21 0.76
CA SER A 31 4.28 -11.59 0.28
C SER A 31 3.39 -11.81 -0.94
N ASN A 32 2.47 -10.87 -1.20
CA ASN A 32 1.46 -10.96 -2.24
C ASN A 32 1.65 -9.88 -3.33
N MET A 33 2.83 -9.27 -3.38
CA MET A 33 3.21 -8.31 -4.42
C MET A 33 4.00 -9.01 -5.54
N ASP A 34 4.30 -8.25 -6.59
CA ASP A 34 4.97 -8.72 -7.81
C ASP A 34 6.44 -9.11 -7.61
N ASP A 35 7.12 -8.46 -6.66
CA ASP A 35 8.49 -8.79 -6.28
C ASP A 35 8.55 -9.54 -4.94
N LEU A 36 8.63 -10.87 -5.05
CA LEU A 36 8.72 -11.78 -3.89
C LEU A 36 10.05 -11.70 -3.14
N GLU A 37 11.00 -10.88 -3.57
CA GLU A 37 12.24 -10.65 -2.84
C GLU A 37 12.09 -9.57 -1.77
N GLU A 38 11.16 -8.63 -1.95
CA GLU A 38 10.89 -7.53 -1.01
C GLU A 38 10.41 -8.04 0.36
N VAL A 39 9.92 -9.29 0.42
CA VAL A 39 9.50 -9.94 1.68
C VAL A 39 10.69 -10.38 2.55
N LYS A 40 11.91 -10.44 2.02
CA LYS A 40 13.06 -11.07 2.65
C LYS A 40 13.96 -10.07 3.36
N SER A 41 14.49 -10.46 4.52
CA SER A 41 15.69 -9.87 5.11
C SER A 41 16.81 -10.90 5.14
N ASN A 42 18.06 -10.45 5.30
CA ASN A 42 19.22 -11.35 5.32
C ASN A 42 19.31 -12.18 6.62
N ASP A 43 18.71 -11.70 7.70
CA ASP A 43 18.87 -12.20 9.08
C ASP A 43 17.56 -12.62 9.77
N MET A 44 16.41 -12.36 9.17
CA MET A 44 15.08 -12.67 9.72
C MET A 44 14.13 -13.33 8.72
N GLY A 45 14.63 -13.83 7.59
CA GLY A 45 13.83 -14.57 6.61
C GLY A 45 12.71 -13.72 5.99
N ASN A 46 11.49 -14.28 5.87
CA ASN A 46 10.35 -13.64 5.21
C ASN A 46 9.58 -12.65 6.13
N ILE A 47 10.30 -11.91 6.96
CA ILE A 47 9.75 -10.95 7.93
C ILE A 47 8.96 -9.81 7.26
N GLY A 48 9.22 -9.53 5.98
CA GLY A 48 8.46 -8.55 5.19
C GLY A 48 6.99 -8.92 5.00
N LYS A 49 6.55 -10.13 5.35
CA LYS A 49 5.13 -10.51 5.33
C LYS A 49 4.26 -9.64 6.24
N TYR A 50 4.87 -8.99 7.22
CA TYR A 50 4.23 -8.04 8.13
C TYR A 50 4.17 -6.60 7.59
N CYS A 51 4.77 -6.33 6.43
CA CYS A 51 4.70 -5.04 5.75
C CYS A 51 3.51 -5.01 4.80
N PHE A 52 2.60 -4.06 5.03
CA PHE A 52 1.39 -3.87 4.24
C PHE A 52 1.55 -2.64 3.36
N VAL A 53 1.36 -2.82 2.05
CA VAL A 53 1.62 -1.77 1.06
C VAL A 53 0.48 -1.58 0.06
N SER A 54 0.35 -0.34 -0.42
CA SER A 54 -0.46 0.03 -1.58
C SER A 54 0.42 0.80 -2.57
N CYS A 55 0.60 0.25 -3.77
CA CYS A 55 1.57 0.68 -4.77
C CYS A 55 0.94 1.58 -5.84
N TRP A 56 1.58 2.71 -6.10
CA TRP A 56 1.15 3.74 -7.04
C TRP A 56 2.34 4.23 -7.86
N THR A 57 2.10 4.76 -9.06
CA THR A 57 3.16 5.40 -9.85
C THR A 57 3.06 6.92 -9.76
N GLU A 58 4.19 7.62 -9.82
CA GLU A 58 4.22 9.09 -9.98
C GLU A 58 3.97 9.54 -11.42
N GLU A 59 3.96 8.61 -12.38
CA GLU A 59 3.87 8.95 -13.81
C GLU A 59 2.45 9.39 -14.21
N GLU A 60 2.35 10.62 -14.72
CA GLU A 60 1.12 11.15 -15.33
C GLU A 60 0.84 10.56 -16.70
N GLU A 61 1.87 10.18 -17.45
CA GLU A 61 1.70 9.50 -18.74
C GLU A 61 1.21 8.07 -18.56
N GLU A 62 0.40 7.59 -19.50
CA GLU A 62 -0.11 6.23 -19.48
C GLU A 62 1.00 5.22 -19.80
N SER A 63 1.08 4.14 -19.01
CA SER A 63 2.07 3.09 -19.19
C SER A 63 1.44 1.86 -19.86
N ILE A 64 1.88 1.56 -21.09
CA ILE A 64 1.50 0.32 -21.80
C ILE A 64 1.82 -0.92 -20.97
N PRO A 65 3.03 -1.06 -20.36
CA PRO A 65 3.31 -2.17 -19.45
C PRO A 65 2.32 -2.28 -18.29
N PHE A 66 1.91 -1.18 -17.66
CA PHE A 66 0.98 -1.25 -16.54
C PHE A 66 -0.43 -1.68 -16.95
N TRP A 67 -0.90 -1.22 -18.12
CA TRP A 67 -2.14 -1.73 -18.70
C TRP A 67 -2.09 -3.25 -18.91
N HIS A 68 -0.94 -3.80 -19.31
CA HIS A 68 -0.78 -5.24 -19.53
C HIS A 68 -0.62 -6.04 -18.23
N ILE A 69 0.18 -5.52 -17.28
CA ILE A 69 0.53 -6.23 -16.03
C ILE A 69 -0.60 -6.15 -15.01
N TYR A 70 -1.22 -4.98 -14.84
CA TYR A 70 -2.13 -4.73 -13.73
C TYR A 70 -3.61 -4.75 -14.12
N THR A 71 -3.91 -4.93 -15.40
CA THR A 71 -5.30 -5.02 -15.87
C THR A 71 -5.53 -6.20 -16.78
N ASN A 72 -6.75 -6.72 -16.77
CA ASN A 72 -7.13 -7.84 -17.61
C ASN A 72 -7.25 -7.40 -19.07
N LYS A 73 -6.32 -7.85 -19.93
CA LYS A 73 -6.32 -7.59 -21.39
C LYS A 73 -6.40 -6.10 -21.75
N MET A 74 -5.80 -5.23 -20.92
CA MET A 74 -5.84 -3.76 -21.09
C MET A 74 -7.28 -3.17 -21.05
N ARG A 75 -8.23 -3.90 -20.45
CA ARG A 75 -9.64 -3.49 -20.26
C ARG A 75 -9.93 -2.96 -18.85
N GLY A 76 -8.90 -2.70 -18.05
CA GLY A 76 -9.08 -2.12 -16.73
C GLY A 76 -9.23 -0.61 -16.74
N ILE A 77 -8.86 -0.01 -15.62
CA ILE A 77 -8.91 1.41 -15.36
C ILE A 77 -7.63 1.88 -14.70
N ARG A 78 -7.40 3.19 -14.75
CA ARG A 78 -6.35 3.89 -14.02
C ARG A 78 -7.00 4.98 -13.18
N ILE A 79 -6.79 4.92 -11.88
CA ILE A 79 -7.27 5.91 -10.91
C ILE A 79 -6.16 6.93 -10.70
N LYS A 80 -6.50 8.21 -10.70
CA LYS A 80 -5.68 9.32 -10.21
C LYS A 80 -6.29 9.88 -8.94
N LEU A 81 -5.48 10.05 -7.90
CA LEU A 81 -5.86 10.67 -6.64
C LEU A 81 -4.71 11.55 -6.11
N PRO A 82 -5.02 12.57 -5.27
CA PRO A 82 -3.98 13.31 -4.57
C PRO A 82 -3.13 12.40 -3.69
N SER A 83 -1.84 12.70 -3.52
CA SER A 83 -0.94 11.88 -2.69
C SER A 83 -1.21 11.94 -1.18
N ASP A 84 -2.09 12.83 -0.72
CA ASP A 84 -2.65 12.79 0.65
C ASP A 84 -4.13 12.38 0.58
N MET A 85 -4.38 11.15 0.10
CA MET A 85 -5.74 10.67 -0.15
C MET A 85 -6.45 10.06 1.07
N PHE A 86 -5.72 9.72 2.13
CA PHE A 86 -6.29 8.93 3.23
C PHE A 86 -6.79 9.81 4.37
N LYS A 87 -7.91 9.38 4.95
CA LYS A 87 -8.51 10.02 6.12
C LYS A 87 -7.57 9.93 7.32
N LYS A 88 -7.48 11.02 8.09
CA LYS A 88 -6.74 11.08 9.35
C LYS A 88 -7.71 11.26 10.53
N TYR A 89 -7.52 10.47 11.57
CA TYR A 89 -8.30 10.47 12.80
C TYR A 89 -7.52 11.15 13.92
N THR A 90 -8.22 11.87 14.80
CA THR A 90 -7.61 12.33 16.06
C THR A 90 -7.54 11.14 17.00
N VAL A 91 -6.33 10.82 17.45
CA VAL A 91 -6.07 9.75 18.42
C VAL A 91 -5.51 10.38 19.68
N ASN A 92 -5.99 9.93 20.83
CA ASN A 92 -5.61 10.44 22.14
C ASN A 92 -5.12 9.30 23.03
N ASN A 93 -4.24 9.62 23.97
CA ASN A 93 -3.91 8.77 25.12
C ASN A 93 -3.35 7.38 24.74
N ILE A 94 -2.44 7.32 23.77
CA ILE A 94 -1.67 6.09 23.50
C ILE A 94 -0.34 6.18 24.27
N GLY A 95 -0.28 5.53 25.42
CA GLY A 95 0.87 5.64 26.34
C GLY A 95 1.08 7.08 26.79
N SER A 96 2.31 7.59 26.67
CA SER A 96 2.66 8.98 26.96
C SER A 96 2.49 9.93 25.76
N LEU A 97 2.04 9.44 24.61
CA LEU A 97 1.79 10.26 23.43
C LEU A 97 0.48 11.03 23.64
N GLY A 98 0.55 12.36 23.52
CA GLY A 98 -0.60 13.25 23.60
C GLY A 98 -1.59 13.06 22.44
N SER A 99 -2.33 14.11 22.09
CA SER A 99 -3.23 14.08 20.93
C SER A 99 -2.46 14.22 19.62
N PHE A 100 -2.70 13.36 18.63
CA PHE A 100 -2.11 13.44 17.30
C PHE A 100 -3.06 12.97 16.19
N LYS A 101 -2.70 13.24 14.94
CA LYS A 101 -3.43 12.77 13.75
C LYS A 101 -2.81 11.47 13.23
N SER A 102 -3.64 10.45 13.03
CA SER A 102 -3.24 9.11 12.63
C SER A 102 -4.06 8.64 11.42
N TYR A 103 -3.47 7.83 10.54
CA TYR A 103 -4.23 7.09 9.51
C TYR A 103 -5.11 5.98 10.07
N PHE A 104 -4.92 5.61 11.34
CA PHE A 104 -5.61 4.53 12.04
C PHE A 104 -6.43 5.08 13.20
N LYS A 105 -7.60 4.50 13.45
CA LYS A 105 -8.42 4.80 14.62
C LYS A 105 -7.79 4.22 15.88
N TYR A 106 -8.22 4.74 17.03
CA TYR A 106 -7.73 4.28 18.33
C TYR A 106 -7.97 2.78 18.55
N GLU A 107 -9.15 2.28 18.17
CA GLU A 107 -9.54 0.87 18.33
C GLU A 107 -8.73 -0.06 17.41
N GLU A 108 -8.31 0.44 16.25
CA GLU A 108 -7.49 -0.31 15.28
C GLU A 108 -6.04 -0.45 15.77
N ILE A 109 -5.51 0.59 16.42
CA ILE A 109 -4.17 0.58 17.01
C ILE A 109 -4.12 -0.35 18.23
N LEU A 110 -5.19 -0.37 19.04
CA LEU A 110 -5.32 -1.20 20.24
C LEU A 110 -5.94 -2.59 19.95
N CYS A 111 -5.79 -3.10 18.73
CA CYS A 111 -6.28 -4.44 18.41
C CYS A 111 -5.67 -5.48 19.39
N PRO A 112 -6.48 -6.39 19.97
CA PRO A 112 -5.99 -7.36 20.94
C PRO A 112 -5.13 -8.47 20.33
N ASN A 113 -5.17 -8.64 19.00
CA ASN A 113 -4.48 -9.74 18.31
C ASN A 113 -3.20 -9.31 17.59
N TYR A 114 -3.07 -8.03 17.25
CA TYR A 114 -1.93 -7.50 16.53
C TYR A 114 -1.75 -6.02 16.88
N THR A 115 -0.60 -5.44 16.54
CA THR A 115 -0.41 -4.00 16.63
C THR A 115 0.05 -3.43 15.30
N ILE A 116 -0.42 -2.21 15.03
CA ILE A 116 0.06 -1.42 13.89
C ILE A 116 1.27 -0.63 14.39
N SER A 117 2.45 -0.97 13.88
CA SER A 117 3.73 -0.33 14.21
C SER A 117 3.63 1.20 14.05
N PRO A 118 4.31 2.02 14.88
CA PRO A 118 4.07 3.46 15.06
C PRO A 118 4.36 4.41 13.86
N SER A 119 4.37 3.91 12.63
CA SER A 119 4.29 4.70 11.40
C SER A 119 2.87 5.23 11.19
N TRP A 120 2.26 5.88 12.19
CA TRP A 120 0.86 6.31 12.16
C TRP A 120 0.64 7.61 11.40
N VAL A 121 1.70 8.40 11.20
CA VAL A 121 1.63 9.81 10.75
C VAL A 121 2.15 9.99 9.33
N GLU A 122 3.20 9.26 8.95
CA GLU A 122 3.80 9.31 7.61
C GLU A 122 4.00 7.88 7.13
N ILE A 123 3.33 7.55 6.03
CA ILE A 123 3.30 6.19 5.46
C ILE A 123 3.65 6.19 3.97
N LEU A 124 3.88 7.34 3.35
CA LEU A 124 4.14 7.42 1.91
C LEU A 124 5.64 7.48 1.65
N GLU A 125 6.16 6.47 0.97
CA GLU A 125 7.59 6.30 0.68
C GLU A 125 7.80 6.19 -0.83
N LYS A 126 8.91 6.75 -1.32
CA LYS A 126 9.38 6.52 -2.69
C LYS A 126 10.21 5.24 -2.71
N VAL A 127 9.94 4.35 -3.66
CA VAL A 127 10.75 3.14 -3.83
C VAL A 127 12.07 3.50 -4.49
N GLU A 128 13.16 2.99 -3.91
CA GLU A 128 14.51 3.12 -4.44
C GLU A 128 14.92 1.86 -5.20
N TYR A 129 15.37 2.04 -6.45
CA TYR A 129 15.75 0.92 -7.30
C TYR A 129 17.25 0.66 -7.27
N THR A 130 17.64 -0.56 -6.89
CA THR A 130 19.04 -0.92 -6.68
C THR A 130 19.32 -2.38 -7.02
N ASP A 131 20.59 -2.70 -7.29
CA ASP A 131 21.07 -4.09 -7.40
C ASP A 131 21.99 -4.46 -6.22
N ASP A 132 22.18 -3.53 -5.28
CA ASP A 132 22.96 -3.76 -4.06
C ASP A 132 22.21 -4.76 -3.15
N LYS A 133 22.80 -5.95 -2.99
CA LYS A 133 22.21 -7.02 -2.19
C LYS A 133 22.03 -6.63 -0.72
N SER A 134 22.86 -5.74 -0.18
CA SER A 134 22.74 -5.31 1.22
C SER A 134 21.51 -4.43 1.46
N LEU A 135 21.03 -3.74 0.42
CA LEU A 135 19.80 -2.94 0.46
C LEU A 135 18.55 -3.76 0.11
N LEU A 136 18.68 -4.71 -0.84
CA LEU A 136 17.59 -5.62 -1.22
C LEU A 136 17.29 -6.66 -0.13
N TYR A 137 18.31 -7.07 0.63
CA TYR A 137 18.18 -7.98 1.77
C TYR A 137 18.86 -7.34 2.98
N PRO A 138 18.21 -6.36 3.63
CA PRO A 138 18.81 -5.66 4.76
C PRO A 138 19.03 -6.62 5.93
N ASN A 139 20.09 -6.37 6.71
CA ASN A 139 20.17 -6.88 8.07
C ASN A 139 19.37 -5.92 8.96
N ILE A 140 18.34 -6.42 9.60
CA ILE A 140 17.41 -5.62 10.40
C ILE A 140 17.44 -5.96 11.88
N LEU A 141 18.10 -7.05 12.26
CA LEU A 141 18.20 -7.49 13.64
C LEU A 141 19.49 -6.97 14.27
N GLU A 142 19.35 -6.15 15.31
CA GLU A 142 20.46 -5.68 16.13
C GLU A 142 20.32 -6.24 17.55
N LEU A 143 21.29 -7.07 17.93
CA LEU A 143 21.36 -7.68 19.26
C LEU A 143 22.50 -7.06 20.06
N GLU A 144 22.16 -6.42 21.17
CA GLU A 144 23.07 -6.04 22.23
C GLU A 144 22.80 -6.90 23.48
N VAL A 145 23.70 -6.85 24.46
CA VAL A 145 23.62 -7.70 25.69
C VAL A 145 22.24 -7.63 26.37
N ASP A 146 21.60 -6.45 26.39
CA ASP A 146 20.31 -6.22 27.03
C ASP A 146 19.23 -5.62 26.10
N LYS A 147 19.50 -5.52 24.80
CA LYS A 147 18.57 -4.87 23.84
C LYS A 147 18.45 -5.67 22.55
N CYS A 148 17.21 -5.82 22.10
CA CYS A 148 16.89 -6.32 20.77
C CYS A 148 16.18 -5.20 20.02
N ASN A 149 16.78 -4.73 18.92
CA ASN A 149 16.18 -3.76 18.03
C ASN A 149 15.93 -4.40 16.66
N ILE A 150 14.75 -4.20 16.11
CA ILE A 150 14.38 -4.72 14.79
C ILE A 150 13.99 -3.55 13.90
N LYS A 151 14.84 -3.26 12.90
CA LYS A 151 14.66 -2.17 11.95
C LYS A 151 13.70 -2.55 10.82
N LEU A 152 12.45 -2.88 11.19
CA LEU A 152 11.37 -3.15 10.22
C LEU A 152 11.16 -1.99 9.23
N GLY A 153 11.57 -0.78 9.63
CA GLY A 153 11.70 0.43 8.81
C GLY A 153 12.36 0.21 7.45
N GLU A 154 13.34 -0.69 7.36
CA GLU A 154 14.17 -0.89 6.16
C GLU A 154 13.51 -1.76 5.09
N LEU A 155 12.46 -2.50 5.44
CA LEU A 155 11.76 -3.39 4.53
C LEU A 155 10.80 -2.61 3.63
N GLY A 156 10.74 -3.03 2.35
CA GLY A 156 9.83 -2.46 1.35
C GLY A 156 10.26 -1.10 0.80
N LYS A 157 11.47 -0.62 1.11
CA LYS A 157 12.06 0.61 0.55
C LYS A 157 12.78 0.40 -0.78
N HIS A 158 13.42 -0.76 -0.93
CA HIS A 158 14.28 -1.07 -2.08
C HIS A 158 13.66 -2.14 -2.95
N LYS A 159 13.78 -1.96 -4.27
CA LYS A 159 13.33 -2.92 -5.28
C LYS A 159 14.41 -3.10 -6.33
N ARG A 160 14.45 -4.25 -7.02
CA ARG A 160 15.47 -4.47 -8.06
C ARG A 160 15.34 -3.48 -9.23
N LYS A 161 16.46 -3.15 -9.89
CA LYS A 161 16.45 -2.20 -11.01
C LYS A 161 15.62 -2.63 -12.22
N ASN A 162 15.39 -3.93 -12.42
CA ASN A 162 14.50 -4.39 -13.50
C ASN A 162 13.04 -3.93 -13.30
N TRP A 163 12.66 -3.51 -12.08
CA TRP A 163 11.35 -2.92 -11.78
C TRP A 163 11.32 -1.39 -11.86
N ASN A 164 12.43 -0.72 -12.17
CA ASN A 164 12.53 0.76 -12.17
C ASN A 164 11.49 1.45 -13.07
N PHE A 165 11.02 0.77 -14.12
CA PHE A 165 9.95 1.28 -14.98
C PHE A 165 8.65 1.57 -14.22
N GLN A 166 8.46 1.03 -13.01
CA GLN A 166 7.30 1.28 -12.16
C GLN A 166 7.24 2.70 -11.61
N LYS A 167 8.41 3.33 -11.37
CA LYS A 167 8.55 4.66 -10.73
C LYS A 167 7.60 4.81 -9.53
N GLU A 168 7.72 3.84 -8.63
CA GLU A 168 6.72 3.54 -7.62
C GLU A 168 6.86 4.47 -6.40
N TRP A 169 5.72 4.96 -5.96
CA TRP A 169 5.49 5.44 -4.61
C TRP A 169 4.52 4.49 -3.94
N ARG A 170 4.78 4.14 -2.68
CA ARG A 170 3.90 3.25 -1.94
C ARG A 170 3.55 3.82 -0.59
N TYR A 171 2.30 3.59 -0.23
CA TYR A 171 1.88 3.73 1.15
C TYR A 171 2.26 2.43 1.87
N ILE A 172 2.99 2.50 2.97
CA ILE A 172 3.55 1.37 3.70
C ILE A 172 3.42 1.56 5.22
N PHE A 173 2.99 0.51 5.89
CA PHE A 173 3.05 0.39 7.35
C PHE A 173 3.23 -1.09 7.73
N ARG A 174 3.43 -1.36 9.02
CA ARG A 174 3.69 -2.72 9.52
C ARG A 174 2.64 -3.13 10.53
N ILE A 175 2.17 -4.37 10.41
CA ILE A 175 1.27 -4.99 11.37
C ILE A 175 2.00 -6.19 11.95
N LEU A 176 2.19 -6.20 13.26
CA LEU A 176 2.93 -7.25 13.96
C LEU A 176 1.98 -8.16 14.73
N PRO A 177 2.24 -9.48 14.79
CA PRO A 177 1.41 -10.47 15.51
C PRO A 177 1.67 -10.41 17.02
N ILE A 178 1.68 -9.19 17.55
CA ILE A 178 1.96 -8.83 18.93
C ILE A 178 1.07 -7.63 19.22
N SER A 179 0.15 -7.76 20.16
CA SER A 179 -0.69 -6.66 20.62
C SER A 179 0.11 -5.63 21.41
N LEU A 180 -0.43 -4.41 21.54
CA LEU A 180 0.21 -3.38 22.36
C LEU A 180 0.34 -3.80 23.83
N ARG A 181 -0.61 -4.60 24.32
CA ARG A 181 -0.58 -5.17 25.67
C ARG A 181 0.58 -6.15 25.85
N GLU A 182 0.75 -7.09 24.92
CA GLU A 182 1.87 -8.02 24.94
C GLU A 182 3.22 -7.28 24.83
N MET A 183 3.30 -6.21 24.05
CA MET A 183 4.51 -5.37 23.98
C MET A 183 4.90 -4.77 25.34
N GLN A 184 3.92 -4.48 26.21
CA GLN A 184 4.14 -3.91 27.55
C GLN A 184 4.40 -4.96 28.62
N GLU A 185 3.75 -6.13 28.51
CA GLU A 185 3.73 -7.16 29.55
C GLU A 185 4.77 -8.28 29.34
N GLU A 186 5.12 -8.59 28.09
CA GLU A 186 6.01 -9.72 27.77
C GLU A 186 7.47 -9.31 27.57
N ASN A 187 8.38 -10.27 27.82
CA ASN A 187 9.80 -10.09 27.57
C ASN A 187 10.07 -9.90 26.06
N PRO A 188 10.94 -8.94 25.64
CA PRO A 188 11.30 -8.73 24.23
C PRO A 188 11.74 -9.99 23.46
N ASN A 189 12.31 -10.98 24.15
CA ASN A 189 12.69 -12.26 23.53
C ASN A 189 11.48 -13.09 23.09
N VAL A 190 10.30 -12.94 23.72
CA VAL A 190 9.06 -13.60 23.30
C VAL A 190 8.60 -13.01 21.96
N HIS A 191 8.63 -11.69 21.84
CA HIS A 191 8.33 -10.94 20.60
C HIS A 191 9.25 -11.38 19.46
N LEU A 192 10.55 -11.39 19.71
CA LEU A 192 11.53 -11.85 18.72
C LEU A 192 11.26 -13.30 18.30
N ARG A 193 10.94 -14.21 19.23
CA ARG A 193 10.61 -15.61 18.91
C ARG A 193 9.34 -15.74 18.06
N LYS A 194 8.28 -14.96 18.33
CA LYS A 194 7.06 -14.93 17.51
C LYS A 194 7.40 -14.52 16.07
N LEU A 195 8.20 -13.48 15.91
CA LEU A 195 8.64 -12.99 14.59
C LEU A 195 9.55 -13.99 13.85
N LEU A 196 10.52 -14.59 14.53
CA LEU A 196 11.43 -15.59 13.94
C LEU A 196 10.70 -16.89 13.54
N LYS A 197 9.67 -17.28 14.29
CA LYS A 197 8.79 -18.41 13.92
C LYS A 197 7.84 -18.07 12.78
N GLY A 198 7.69 -16.79 12.45
CA GLY A 198 6.73 -16.34 11.46
C GLY A 198 5.30 -16.58 11.92
N GLU A 199 4.94 -16.19 13.15
CA GLU A 199 3.57 -16.26 13.66
C GLU A 199 2.57 -15.66 12.66
N GLU A 200 1.40 -16.28 12.50
CA GLU A 200 0.37 -15.82 11.56
C GLU A 200 -0.41 -14.64 12.12
N LEU A 201 -0.63 -13.61 11.31
CA LEU A 201 -1.41 -12.42 11.69
C LEU A 201 -2.93 -12.68 11.75
N GLY A 202 -3.41 -13.71 11.04
CA GLY A 202 -4.83 -13.93 10.82
C GLY A 202 -5.49 -12.90 9.87
N ILE A 203 -4.70 -12.00 9.28
CA ILE A 203 -5.11 -11.07 8.23
C ILE A 203 -4.08 -11.04 7.11
N ASP A 204 -4.57 -10.93 5.89
CA ASP A 204 -3.83 -10.93 4.63
C ASP A 204 -4.02 -9.60 3.86
N SER A 205 -4.92 -8.74 4.32
CA SER A 205 -5.12 -7.39 3.77
C SER A 205 -5.62 -6.42 4.85
N TYR A 206 -5.30 -5.13 4.66
CA TYR A 206 -5.80 -4.03 5.47
C TYR A 206 -6.43 -2.96 4.57
N PHE A 207 -7.41 -2.20 5.06
CA PHE A 207 -8.12 -1.21 4.25
C PHE A 207 -8.10 0.15 4.92
N LEU A 208 -7.64 1.19 4.21
CA LEU A 208 -7.72 2.57 4.68
C LEU A 208 -8.81 3.34 3.93
N ASN A 209 -9.53 4.17 4.67
CA ASN A 209 -10.57 5.03 4.13
C ASN A 209 -9.97 6.21 3.36
N ILE A 210 -10.50 6.46 2.17
CA ILE A 210 -10.18 7.64 1.38
C ILE A 210 -10.87 8.85 2.05
N ASP A 211 -10.17 9.97 2.14
CA ASP A 211 -10.75 11.24 2.57
C ASP A 211 -11.78 11.73 1.54
N ASP A 212 -12.94 12.20 1.99
CA ASP A 212 -14.01 12.59 1.07
C ASP A 212 -13.55 13.69 0.09
N LYS A 213 -12.71 14.64 0.51
CA LYS A 213 -12.19 15.69 -0.39
C LYS A 213 -11.19 15.17 -1.40
N ALA A 214 -10.45 14.10 -1.06
CA ALA A 214 -9.57 13.44 -2.02
C ALA A 214 -10.40 12.62 -3.03
N LEU A 215 -11.45 11.95 -2.55
CA LEU A 215 -12.37 11.18 -3.37
C LEU A 215 -13.08 12.05 -4.42
N GLU A 216 -13.48 13.28 -4.07
CA GLU A 216 -14.07 14.26 -4.99
C GLU A 216 -13.13 14.62 -6.17
N LYS A 217 -11.81 14.48 -6.00
CA LYS A 217 -10.79 14.79 -7.01
C LYS A 217 -10.40 13.58 -7.86
N MET A 218 -11.10 12.45 -7.70
CA MET A 218 -10.78 11.22 -8.41
C MET A 218 -10.97 11.39 -9.92
N GLU A 219 -9.95 11.02 -10.69
CA GLU A 219 -10.05 10.87 -12.14
C GLU A 219 -9.84 9.39 -12.51
N ILE A 220 -10.68 8.87 -13.39
CA ILE A 220 -10.66 7.47 -13.83
C ILE A 220 -10.43 7.46 -15.34
N THR A 221 -9.33 6.88 -15.77
CA THR A 221 -9.06 6.65 -17.19
C THR A 221 -9.39 5.21 -17.54
N LEU A 222 -10.24 5.00 -18.54
CA LEU A 222 -10.57 3.68 -19.08
C LEU A 222 -9.42 3.16 -19.93
N GLY A 223 -9.04 1.90 -19.75
CA GLY A 223 -7.97 1.26 -20.52
C GLY A 223 -8.23 1.23 -22.04
N PRO A 224 -7.18 1.11 -22.87
CA PRO A 224 -7.26 1.27 -24.32
C PRO A 224 -8.17 0.25 -25.01
N ASN A 225 -8.33 -0.95 -24.43
CA ASN A 225 -9.17 -2.02 -24.99
C ASN A 225 -10.58 -2.06 -24.38
N THR A 226 -10.94 -1.11 -23.52
CA THR A 226 -12.29 -1.04 -22.94
C THR A 226 -13.37 -0.90 -24.00
N THR A 227 -14.42 -1.71 -23.84
CA THR A 227 -15.62 -1.71 -24.68
C THR A 227 -16.62 -0.65 -24.23
N ASP A 228 -17.66 -0.39 -25.04
CA ASP A 228 -18.74 0.51 -24.63
C ASP A 228 -19.51 -0.04 -23.41
N GLY A 229 -19.62 -1.36 -23.28
CA GLY A 229 -20.18 -2.00 -22.10
C GLY A 229 -19.36 -1.73 -20.83
N ASP A 230 -18.03 -1.83 -20.93
CA ASP A 230 -17.12 -1.51 -19.83
C ASP A 230 -17.29 -0.05 -19.39
N LYS A 231 -17.41 0.87 -20.36
CA LYS A 231 -17.65 2.30 -20.10
C LYS A 231 -18.98 2.52 -19.36
N ILE A 232 -20.07 1.92 -19.82
CA ILE A 232 -21.39 2.02 -19.16
C ILE A 232 -21.32 1.54 -17.71
N ILE A 233 -20.62 0.44 -17.45
CA ILE A 233 -20.42 -0.08 -16.08
C ILE A 233 -19.68 0.95 -15.23
N VAL A 234 -18.56 1.47 -15.70
CA VAL A 234 -17.76 2.46 -14.96
C VAL A 234 -18.55 3.74 -14.68
N GLU A 235 -19.24 4.28 -15.68
CA GLU A 235 -20.08 5.47 -15.53
C GLU A 235 -21.23 5.23 -14.54
N SER A 236 -21.84 4.04 -14.56
CA SER A 236 -22.89 3.68 -13.60
C SER A 236 -22.36 3.60 -12.16
N LEU A 237 -21.16 3.03 -11.96
CA LEU A 237 -20.50 2.98 -10.65
C LEU A 237 -20.18 4.39 -10.14
N VAL A 238 -19.63 5.25 -10.99
CA VAL A 238 -19.31 6.65 -10.67
C VAL A 238 -20.57 7.41 -10.28
N ASN A 239 -21.64 7.35 -11.09
CA ASN A 239 -22.90 8.01 -10.79
C ASN A 239 -23.56 7.54 -9.49
N THR A 240 -23.30 6.28 -9.09
CA THR A 240 -23.88 5.72 -7.86
C THR A 240 -23.08 6.11 -6.61
N TYR A 241 -21.75 6.07 -6.69
CA TYR A 241 -20.89 6.10 -5.48
C TYR A 241 -20.01 7.34 -5.37
N ASN A 242 -19.65 7.97 -6.50
CA ASN A 242 -18.83 9.19 -6.51
C ASN A 242 -19.13 10.06 -7.75
N PRO A 243 -20.28 10.75 -7.80
CA PRO A 243 -20.70 11.51 -9.00
C PRO A 243 -19.77 12.67 -9.40
N LEU A 244 -18.83 13.05 -8.54
CA LEU A 244 -17.86 14.11 -8.79
C LEU A 244 -16.59 13.59 -9.47
N ALA A 245 -16.36 12.28 -9.51
CA ALA A 245 -15.25 11.70 -10.25
C ALA A 245 -15.41 11.93 -11.76
N LYS A 246 -14.29 12.19 -12.42
CA LYS A 246 -14.26 12.38 -13.87
C LYS A 246 -13.80 11.10 -14.55
N VAL A 247 -14.47 10.73 -15.65
CA VAL A 247 -14.15 9.54 -16.43
C VAL A 247 -13.61 9.95 -17.80
N TYR A 248 -12.47 9.39 -18.19
CA TYR A 248 -11.77 9.64 -19.44
C TYR A 248 -11.57 8.35 -20.21
N SER A 249 -11.43 8.45 -21.54
CA SER A 249 -10.89 7.34 -22.34
C SER A 249 -9.37 7.46 -22.39
N SER A 250 -8.66 6.32 -22.37
CA SER A 250 -7.22 6.27 -22.61
C SER A 250 -6.86 6.99 -23.92
N ASN A 251 -5.80 7.78 -23.88
CA ASN A 251 -5.19 8.42 -25.04
C ASN A 251 -4.56 7.38 -25.98
N LEU A 252 -4.37 6.14 -25.50
CA LEU A 252 -3.86 5.01 -26.28
C LEU A 252 -4.97 4.27 -27.06
N LYS A 253 -6.25 4.58 -26.81
CA LYS A 253 -7.37 3.94 -27.49
C LYS A 253 -7.29 4.15 -29.00
N LYS A 254 -7.39 3.06 -29.77
CA LYS A 254 -7.28 3.00 -31.26
C LYS A 254 -5.91 3.39 -31.86
N ILE A 255 -4.91 3.74 -31.05
CA ILE A 255 -3.56 4.03 -31.55
C ILE A 255 -2.54 2.93 -31.22
N ILE A 256 -2.91 2.00 -30.35
CA ILE A 256 -2.16 0.76 -30.11
C ILE A 256 -3.00 -0.46 -30.48
N ASN A 257 -2.34 -1.51 -30.98
CA ASN A 257 -2.94 -2.81 -31.27
C ASN A 257 -2.07 -3.90 -30.67
N ILE A 258 -2.22 -4.11 -29.36
CA ILE A 258 -1.48 -5.11 -28.59
C ILE A 258 -2.47 -6.22 -28.24
N LYS A 259 -2.16 -7.43 -28.69
CA LYS A 259 -2.98 -8.63 -28.48
C LYS A 259 -2.77 -9.22 -27.10
#